data_AF-A0A831UN94-F1
#
_entry.id   AF-A0A831UN94-F1
#
_cell.length_a   1.000
_cell.length_b   1.000
_cell.length_c   1.000
_cell.angle_alpha   90.00
_cell.angle_beta   90.00
_cell.angle_gamma   90.00
#
_symmetry.space_group_name_H-M   'P 1'
#
loop_
_entity.id
_entity.type
_entity.pdbx_description
1 polymer ?
#
loop_
_entity_poly.entity_id
_entity_poly.type
_entity_poly.pdbx_seq_one_letter_code
_entity_poly.pdbx_strand_id
1 'polypeptide(L)'
;MVEIRKREQRDVLWVLRCLAAVFVAAFVFGAQAFAAPMYSVMSDGSVTLVDSEVPELPGGAPQPDRSLDAGAITFNITYDDPLDAGFNDPTYGADRKARLEAVLTYVGEILGELGTLDVLVYASNYSGTGRMVIAGTDYNSTSGWQNGNIYERLRTGEKPRPGFAELRMKVNWGFNWYVGSGQPAPDEYDLFSVLLREITRALGVTTLANSDGSSSIGTSAYSVWDSFLETGTGVPLFVENEGTPTFSPDATQADLTGARDGVVF
;
A
#
# COMPACT_ATOMS: atom_id res chain seq x y z
N MET A 1 18.29 58.60 43.37
CA MET A 1 17.59 58.47 42.07
C MET A 1 18.36 57.64 41.05
N VAL A 2 19.71 57.59 41.10
CA VAL A 2 20.54 56.77 40.18
C VAL A 2 20.53 55.26 40.51
N GLU A 3 20.36 54.89 41.79
CA GLU A 3 20.32 53.49 42.23
C GLU A 3 19.11 52.69 41.68
N ILE A 4 17.96 53.35 41.54
CA ILE A 4 16.68 52.70 41.13
C ILE A 4 16.75 52.29 39.66
N ARG A 5 17.34 53.11 38.78
CA ARG A 5 17.54 52.79 37.36
C ARG A 5 18.44 51.58 37.12
N LYS A 6 19.41 51.31 38.01
CA LYS A 6 20.31 50.17 37.87
C LYS A 6 19.63 48.83 38.19
N ARG A 7 18.61 48.81 39.04
CA ARG A 7 17.83 47.58 39.31
C ARG A 7 16.92 47.23 38.13
N GLU A 8 16.16 48.19 37.62
CA GLU A 8 15.27 47.95 36.47
C GLU A 8 16.02 47.44 35.23
N GLN A 9 17.20 47.99 34.92
CA GLN A 9 17.99 47.49 33.79
C GLN A 9 18.54 46.08 33.99
N ARG A 10 18.80 45.68 35.24
CA ARG A 10 19.35 44.35 35.55
C ARG A 10 18.28 43.27 35.46
N ASP A 11 17.05 43.61 35.82
CA ASP A 11 15.90 42.70 35.76
C ASP A 11 15.46 42.47 34.31
N VAL A 12 15.45 43.54 33.48
CA VAL A 12 15.17 43.44 32.03
C VAL A 12 16.21 42.57 31.31
N LEU A 13 17.50 42.69 31.67
CA LEU A 13 18.57 41.89 31.07
C LEU A 13 18.48 40.41 31.48
N TRP A 14 18.02 40.11 32.69
CA TRP A 14 17.77 38.74 33.16
C TRP A 14 16.60 38.10 32.41
N VAL A 15 15.49 38.82 32.25
CA VAL A 15 14.31 38.34 31.52
C VAL A 15 14.65 38.08 30.05
N LEU A 16 15.41 38.97 29.39
CA LEU A 16 15.88 38.77 28.01
C LEU A 16 16.81 37.56 27.86
N ARG A 17 17.69 37.29 28.83
CA ARG A 17 18.56 36.11 28.81
C ARG A 17 17.79 34.81 29.04
N CYS A 18 16.78 34.81 29.91
CA CYS A 18 15.90 33.66 30.11
C CYS A 18 15.06 33.37 28.86
N LEU A 19 14.49 34.39 28.22
CA LEU A 19 13.74 34.23 26.98
C LEU A 19 14.62 33.74 25.82
N ALA A 20 15.84 34.28 25.68
CA ALA A 20 16.80 33.80 24.68
C ALA A 20 17.23 32.34 24.94
N ALA A 21 17.42 31.94 26.20
CA ALA A 21 17.73 30.54 26.54
C ALA A 21 16.58 29.57 26.23
N VAL A 22 15.32 29.98 26.46
CA VAL A 22 14.13 29.19 26.10
C VAL A 22 13.98 29.08 24.57
N PHE A 23 14.24 30.17 23.84
CA PHE A 23 14.15 30.17 22.37
C PHE A 23 15.25 29.32 21.71
N VAL A 24 16.48 29.33 22.26
CA VAL A 24 17.58 28.47 21.79
C VAL A 24 17.34 27.01 22.16
N ALA A 25 16.78 26.71 23.34
CA ALA A 25 16.41 25.34 23.71
C ALA A 25 15.31 24.76 22.81
N ALA A 26 14.31 25.56 22.42
CA ALA A 26 13.27 25.15 21.48
C ALA A 26 13.80 24.87 20.06
N PHE A 27 14.89 25.53 19.65
CA PHE A 27 15.55 25.29 18.36
C PHE A 27 16.51 24.09 18.38
N VAL A 28 17.16 23.81 19.51
CA VAL A 28 18.10 22.69 19.65
C VAL A 28 17.39 21.34 19.87
N PHE A 29 16.18 21.37 20.44
CA PHE A 29 15.34 20.19 20.65
C PHE A 29 14.05 20.25 19.82
N GLY A 30 14.13 20.74 18.58
CA GLY A 30 13.06 20.51 17.62
C GLY A 30 12.80 19.01 17.54
N ALA A 31 11.64 18.57 18.03
CA ALA A 31 11.23 17.18 17.90
C ALA A 31 11.29 16.83 16.43
N GLN A 32 12.22 15.97 16.05
CA GLN A 32 12.21 15.42 14.70
C GLN A 32 10.93 14.60 14.61
N ALA A 33 9.97 15.10 13.84
CA ALA A 33 8.82 14.32 13.45
C ALA A 33 9.36 13.19 12.57
N PHE A 34 9.61 12.03 13.18
CA PHE A 34 9.88 10.83 12.42
C PHE A 34 8.59 10.47 11.70
N ALA A 35 8.65 10.41 10.37
CA ALA A 35 7.54 9.87 9.58
C ALA A 35 7.25 8.44 10.07
N ALA A 36 5.97 8.11 10.23
CA ALA A 36 5.58 6.76 10.59
C ALA A 36 6.11 5.76 9.53
N PRO A 37 6.58 4.56 9.95
CA PRO A 37 7.06 3.58 9.00
C PRO A 37 5.96 3.16 8.03
N MET A 38 6.37 2.82 6.81
CA MET A 38 5.49 2.33 5.76
C MET A 38 5.77 0.86 5.49
N TYR A 39 4.73 0.12 5.18
CA TYR A 39 4.80 -1.30 4.93
C TYR A 39 4.19 -1.64 3.58
N SER A 40 4.93 -2.38 2.76
CA SER A 40 4.39 -2.99 1.54
C SER A 40 3.65 -4.25 1.94
N VAL A 41 2.38 -4.32 1.58
CA VAL A 41 1.51 -5.45 1.89
C VAL A 41 1.07 -6.10 0.58
N MET A 42 1.50 -7.33 0.39
CA MET A 42 1.19 -8.11 -0.82
C MET A 42 0.03 -9.06 -0.56
N SER A 43 -0.65 -9.44 -1.63
CA SER A 43 -1.85 -10.29 -1.60
C SER A 43 -1.63 -11.73 -1.14
N ASP A 44 -0.38 -12.15 -0.94
CA ASP A 44 -0.03 -13.42 -0.31
C ASP A 44 0.09 -13.34 1.22
N GLY A 45 -0.12 -12.15 1.79
CA GLY A 45 0.01 -11.84 3.21
C GLY A 45 1.43 -11.43 3.62
N SER A 46 2.38 -11.34 2.69
CA SER A 46 3.71 -10.83 3.02
C SER A 46 3.66 -9.34 3.33
N VAL A 47 4.35 -8.97 4.41
CA VAL A 47 4.47 -7.60 4.90
C VAL A 47 5.95 -7.27 5.00
N THR A 48 6.39 -6.24 4.29
CA THR A 48 7.79 -5.81 4.26
C THR A 48 7.88 -4.34 4.63
N LEU A 49 8.77 -4.01 5.57
CA LEU A 49 9.07 -2.60 5.89
C LEU A 49 9.73 -1.95 4.67
N VAL A 50 9.18 -0.82 4.23
CA VAL A 50 9.69 -0.12 3.04
C VAL A 50 10.81 0.83 3.42
N ASP A 51 12.02 0.52 2.99
CA ASP A 51 13.20 1.37 3.21
C ASP A 51 13.08 2.70 2.45
N SER A 52 12.98 3.81 3.19
CA SER A 52 12.89 5.18 2.65
C SER A 52 14.13 5.65 1.92
N GLU A 53 15.27 5.02 2.13
CA GLU A 53 16.54 5.47 1.57
C GLU A 53 16.86 4.83 0.22
N VAL A 54 16.17 3.73 -0.13
CA VAL A 54 16.43 2.97 -1.36
C VAL A 54 15.19 3.01 -2.26
N PRO A 55 15.15 3.90 -3.30
CA PRO A 55 14.04 3.93 -4.24
C PRO A 55 13.93 2.60 -5.00
N GLU A 56 12.71 2.11 -5.15
CA GLU A 56 12.44 0.86 -5.87
C GLU A 56 12.52 1.02 -7.39
N LEU A 57 12.14 2.20 -7.89
CA LEU A 57 12.20 2.50 -9.31
C LEU A 57 13.66 2.85 -9.69
N PRO A 58 14.27 2.14 -10.67
CA PRO A 58 15.67 2.35 -11.06
C PRO A 58 16.00 3.82 -11.33
N GLY A 59 16.87 4.44 -10.52
CA GLY A 59 17.28 5.84 -10.73
C GLY A 59 16.29 6.90 -10.24
N GLY A 60 15.30 6.54 -9.41
CA GLY A 60 14.40 7.48 -8.73
C GLY A 60 13.20 7.97 -9.56
N ALA A 61 13.18 7.69 -10.86
CA ALA A 61 12.02 7.67 -11.77
C ALA A 61 12.54 7.37 -13.20
N PRO A 62 12.83 6.10 -13.56
CA PRO A 62 13.05 5.79 -14.96
C PRO A 62 11.73 6.05 -15.70
N GLN A 63 11.82 6.51 -16.95
CA GLN A 63 10.62 6.58 -17.79
C GLN A 63 9.95 5.20 -17.81
N PRO A 64 8.62 5.13 -17.62
CA PRO A 64 7.94 3.85 -17.68
C PRO A 64 8.16 3.22 -19.05
N ASP A 65 8.30 1.90 -19.11
CA ASP A 65 8.38 1.15 -20.36
C ASP A 65 7.10 1.35 -21.18
N ARG A 66 5.98 1.56 -20.48
CA ARG A 66 4.65 1.73 -21.08
C ARG A 66 3.84 2.74 -20.29
N SER A 67 3.25 3.70 -20.99
CA SER A 67 2.17 4.54 -20.46
C SER A 67 0.85 4.10 -21.11
N LEU A 68 -0.14 3.78 -20.29
CA LEU A 68 -1.45 3.30 -20.69
C LEU A 68 -2.53 4.21 -20.11
N ASP A 69 -3.31 4.85 -20.98
CA ASP A 69 -4.52 5.57 -20.58
C ASP A 69 -5.71 4.60 -20.54
N ALA A 70 -6.32 4.48 -19.36
CA ALA A 70 -7.39 3.55 -19.04
C ALA A 70 -8.54 4.31 -18.38
N GLY A 71 -9.48 4.78 -19.19
CA GLY A 71 -10.50 5.73 -18.73
C GLY A 71 -9.86 7.07 -18.35
N ALA A 72 -10.01 7.46 -17.08
CA ALA A 72 -9.47 8.70 -16.52
C ALA A 72 -8.15 8.51 -15.73
N ILE A 73 -7.64 7.27 -15.68
CA ILE A 73 -6.39 6.92 -15.02
C ILE A 73 -5.31 6.66 -16.07
N THR A 74 -4.13 7.25 -15.89
CA THR A 74 -2.92 6.88 -16.62
C THR A 74 -2.09 5.90 -15.78
N PHE A 75 -1.83 4.70 -16.28
CA PHE A 75 -0.93 3.73 -15.69
C PHE A 75 0.46 3.81 -16.34
N ASN A 76 1.48 4.08 -15.53
CA ASN A 76 2.88 4.08 -15.93
C ASN A 76 3.52 2.76 -15.49
N ILE A 77 3.73 1.85 -16.43
CA ILE A 77 4.12 0.47 -16.17
C ILE A 77 5.62 0.29 -16.44
N THR A 78 6.32 -0.29 -15.46
CA THR A 78 7.73 -0.70 -15.56
C THR A 78 7.83 -2.21 -15.37
N TYR A 79 8.59 -2.89 -16.24
CA TYR A 79 8.80 -4.33 -16.24
C TYR A 79 10.26 -4.67 -15.90
N ASP A 80 10.47 -5.22 -14.71
CA ASP A 80 11.80 -5.61 -14.20
C ASP A 80 12.28 -6.98 -14.72
N ASP A 81 11.49 -7.65 -15.56
CA ASP A 81 11.93 -8.91 -16.18
C ASP A 81 13.23 -8.70 -16.98
N PRO A 82 14.21 -9.61 -16.89
CA PRO A 82 15.37 -9.53 -17.76
C PRO A 82 14.94 -9.68 -19.24
N LEU A 83 15.80 -9.24 -20.15
CA LEU A 83 15.58 -9.46 -21.59
C LEU A 83 15.32 -10.95 -21.85
N ASP A 84 14.36 -11.23 -22.74
CA ASP A 84 13.95 -12.58 -23.14
C ASP A 84 13.27 -13.42 -22.04
N ALA A 85 12.72 -12.78 -21.00
CA ALA A 85 11.97 -13.44 -19.95
C ALA A 85 10.64 -12.74 -19.66
N GLY A 86 9.62 -13.51 -19.26
CA GLY A 86 8.41 -13.01 -18.61
C GLY A 86 7.65 -12.05 -19.50
N PHE A 87 7.42 -10.82 -19.03
CA PHE A 87 6.81 -9.77 -19.85
C PHE A 87 7.75 -9.24 -20.96
N ASN A 88 9.05 -9.47 -20.84
CA ASN A 88 10.08 -9.10 -21.82
C ASN A 88 10.50 -10.27 -22.73
N ASP A 89 9.74 -11.38 -22.71
CA ASP A 89 9.91 -12.52 -23.62
C ASP A 89 9.57 -12.12 -25.08
N PRO A 90 10.41 -12.43 -26.10
CA PRO A 90 10.18 -12.00 -27.47
C PRO A 90 9.01 -12.71 -28.16
N THR A 91 8.62 -13.89 -27.67
CA THR A 91 7.55 -14.70 -28.26
C THR A 91 6.23 -14.44 -27.54
N TYR A 92 6.24 -14.47 -26.21
CA TYR A 92 5.03 -14.43 -25.39
C TYR A 92 4.81 -13.08 -24.69
N GLY A 93 5.84 -12.24 -24.58
CA GLY A 93 5.81 -11.01 -23.79
C GLY A 93 4.76 -10.02 -24.27
N ALA A 94 4.54 -9.89 -25.58
CA ALA A 94 3.52 -9.02 -26.15
C ALA A 94 2.10 -9.41 -25.67
N ASP A 95 1.75 -10.70 -25.74
CA ASP A 95 0.44 -11.19 -25.29
C ASP A 95 0.27 -11.06 -23.77
N ARG A 96 1.34 -11.32 -23.01
CA ARG A 96 1.35 -11.14 -21.54
C ARG A 96 1.13 -9.69 -21.15
N LYS A 97 1.82 -8.74 -21.80
CA LYS A 97 1.66 -7.30 -21.62
C LYS A 97 0.24 -6.87 -21.98
N ALA A 98 -0.26 -7.27 -23.16
CA ALA A 98 -1.61 -6.96 -23.60
C ALA A 98 -2.68 -7.46 -22.61
N ARG A 99 -2.47 -8.64 -22.00
CA ARG A 99 -3.39 -9.18 -21.00
C ARG A 99 -3.38 -8.38 -19.70
N LEU A 100 -2.22 -7.94 -19.22
CA LEU A 100 -2.12 -7.03 -18.07
C LEU A 100 -2.77 -5.68 -18.38
N GLU A 101 -2.45 -5.09 -19.54
CA GLU A 101 -3.05 -3.82 -19.98
C GLU A 101 -4.57 -3.93 -20.06
N ALA A 102 -5.13 -5.03 -20.55
CA ALA A 102 -6.58 -5.25 -20.58
C ALA A 102 -7.21 -5.25 -19.16
N VAL A 103 -6.54 -5.83 -18.17
CA VAL A 103 -7.03 -5.82 -16.77
C VAL A 103 -6.96 -4.41 -16.18
N LEU A 104 -5.87 -3.67 -16.43
CA LEU A 104 -5.73 -2.29 -15.98
C LEU A 104 -6.75 -1.37 -16.64
N THR A 105 -7.03 -1.56 -17.93
CA THR A 105 -8.11 -0.86 -18.64
C THR A 105 -9.46 -1.13 -17.98
N TYR A 106 -9.80 -2.40 -17.75
CA TYR A 106 -11.05 -2.77 -17.08
C TYR A 106 -11.19 -2.12 -15.70
N VAL A 107 -10.13 -2.16 -14.90
CA VAL A 107 -10.11 -1.52 -13.57
C VAL A 107 -10.26 0.00 -13.68
N GLY A 108 -9.49 0.65 -14.56
CA GLY A 108 -9.54 2.11 -14.74
C GLY A 108 -10.90 2.61 -15.21
N GLU A 109 -11.55 1.87 -16.10
CA GLU A 109 -12.92 2.17 -16.57
C GLU A 109 -13.97 2.01 -15.46
N ILE A 110 -13.82 1.00 -14.59
CA ILE A 110 -14.75 0.78 -13.46
C ILE A 110 -14.59 1.85 -12.39
N LEU A 111 -13.35 2.17 -12.00
CA LEU A 111 -13.10 3.17 -10.97
C LEU A 111 -13.54 4.55 -11.43
N GLY A 112 -13.25 4.91 -12.68
CA GLY A 112 -13.63 6.22 -13.24
C GLY A 112 -12.99 7.42 -12.54
N GLU A 113 -11.95 7.18 -11.74
CA GLU A 113 -11.21 8.21 -11.01
C GLU A 113 -10.16 8.90 -11.90
N LEU A 114 -9.85 10.15 -11.60
CA LEU A 114 -8.80 10.90 -12.29
C LEU A 114 -7.47 10.68 -11.60
N GLY A 115 -6.42 10.32 -12.33
CA GLY A 115 -5.08 10.29 -11.74
C GLY A 115 -4.04 9.55 -12.54
N THR A 116 -2.89 9.37 -11.91
CA THR A 116 -1.77 8.60 -12.47
C THR A 116 -1.26 7.63 -11.43
N LEU A 117 -1.08 6.37 -11.82
CA LEU A 117 -0.52 5.32 -10.98
C LEU A 117 0.74 4.75 -11.61
N ASP A 118 1.79 4.63 -10.81
CA ASP A 118 2.99 3.91 -11.21
C ASP A 118 2.86 2.44 -10.82
N VAL A 119 3.10 1.56 -11.79
CA VAL A 119 3.00 0.11 -11.69
C VAL A 119 4.38 -0.50 -11.86
N LEU A 120 4.84 -1.21 -10.85
CA LEU A 120 6.07 -2.00 -10.92
C LEU A 120 5.74 -3.49 -11.04
N VAL A 121 6.11 -4.07 -12.18
CA VAL A 121 6.05 -5.50 -12.41
C VAL A 121 7.43 -6.07 -12.14
N TYR A 122 7.61 -6.66 -10.96
CA TYR A 122 8.87 -7.29 -10.57
C TYR A 122 9.23 -8.44 -11.52
N ALA A 123 10.54 -8.73 -11.59
CA ALA A 123 11.06 -9.88 -12.30
C ALA A 123 10.28 -11.15 -11.94
N SER A 124 9.75 -11.78 -12.97
CA SER A 124 8.88 -12.94 -12.90
C SER A 124 9.60 -14.14 -12.31
N ASN A 125 8.83 -15.13 -11.85
CA ASN A 125 9.37 -16.41 -11.41
C ASN A 125 8.79 -17.56 -12.25
N TYR A 126 9.41 -18.75 -12.20
CA TYR A 126 9.10 -19.88 -13.08
C TYR A 126 8.97 -21.20 -12.33
N SER A 127 8.69 -21.16 -11.03
CA SER A 127 8.71 -22.37 -10.19
C SER A 127 7.53 -23.30 -10.45
N GLY A 128 6.43 -22.80 -11.04
CA GLY A 128 5.19 -23.55 -11.23
C GLY A 128 4.53 -24.02 -9.93
N THR A 129 4.94 -23.43 -8.81
CA THR A 129 4.51 -23.79 -7.46
C THR A 129 4.37 -22.53 -6.61
N GLY A 130 3.59 -22.60 -5.53
CA GLY A 130 3.34 -21.46 -4.65
C GLY A 130 2.28 -20.50 -5.23
N ARG A 131 2.53 -19.20 -5.12
CA ARG A 131 1.59 -18.17 -5.59
C ARG A 131 1.73 -17.96 -7.10
N MET A 132 0.59 -17.91 -7.78
CA MET A 132 0.52 -17.69 -9.22
C MET A 132 0.82 -16.23 -9.60
N VAL A 133 0.18 -15.31 -8.89
CA VAL A 133 0.42 -13.87 -8.96
C VAL A 133 0.34 -13.35 -7.53
N ILE A 134 1.18 -12.37 -7.22
CA ILE A 134 1.04 -11.53 -6.03
C ILE A 134 0.98 -10.07 -6.48
N ALA A 135 0.15 -9.28 -5.84
CA ALA A 135 0.10 -7.83 -6.04
C ALA A 135 -0.20 -7.12 -4.73
N GLY A 136 0.22 -5.86 -4.60
CA GLY A 136 0.09 -5.13 -3.35
C GLY A 136 0.32 -3.64 -3.51
N THR A 137 0.15 -2.95 -2.38
CA THR A 137 0.40 -1.52 -2.21
C THR A 137 1.00 -1.25 -0.83
N ASP A 138 1.36 0.01 -0.57
CA ASP A 138 1.89 0.42 0.73
C ASP A 138 0.80 0.98 1.65
N TYR A 139 1.04 0.82 2.95
CA TYR A 139 0.23 1.36 4.03
C TYR A 139 1.10 2.05 5.07
N ASN A 140 0.51 3.03 5.78
CA ASN A 140 1.12 3.67 6.92
C ASN A 140 0.85 2.86 8.19
N SER A 141 1.83 2.76 9.09
CA SER A 141 1.69 2.01 10.35
C SER A 141 1.00 2.77 11.48
N THR A 142 0.50 3.98 11.22
CA THR A 142 -0.16 4.82 12.23
C THR A 142 -1.43 4.12 12.71
N SER A 143 -1.73 4.26 14.00
CA SER A 143 -2.97 3.72 14.55
C SER A 143 -4.18 4.36 13.89
N GLY A 144 -5.18 3.56 13.53
CA GLY A 144 -6.36 4.01 12.79
C GLY A 144 -6.66 3.13 11.59
N TRP A 145 -7.75 3.48 10.89
CA TRP A 145 -8.09 2.91 9.59
C TRP A 145 -7.19 3.49 8.50
N GLN A 146 -6.54 2.61 7.75
CA GLN A 146 -5.55 2.95 6.73
C GLN A 146 -6.10 2.67 5.33
N ASN A 147 -5.97 3.64 4.45
CA ASN A 147 -6.07 3.39 3.02
C ASN A 147 -4.71 2.96 2.47
N GLY A 148 -4.74 2.23 1.35
CA GLY A 148 -3.53 1.93 0.59
C GLY A 148 -3.08 3.14 -0.24
N ASN A 149 -1.80 3.19 -0.59
CA ASN A 149 -1.23 4.27 -1.38
C ASN A 149 -1.91 4.47 -2.75
N ILE A 150 -2.45 3.42 -3.38
CA ILE A 150 -3.22 3.58 -4.62
C ILE A 150 -4.45 4.47 -4.40
N TYR A 151 -5.22 4.22 -3.34
CA TYR A 151 -6.38 5.03 -3.00
C TYR A 151 -5.96 6.48 -2.73
N GLU A 152 -4.94 6.69 -1.90
CA GLU A 152 -4.45 8.03 -1.55
C GLU A 152 -4.00 8.80 -2.80
N ARG A 153 -3.27 8.14 -3.71
CA ARG A 153 -2.81 8.70 -4.98
C ARG A 153 -3.97 9.13 -5.87
N LEU A 154 -4.97 8.27 -6.07
CA LEU A 154 -6.13 8.59 -6.90
C LEU A 154 -6.99 9.68 -6.26
N ARG A 155 -7.15 9.65 -4.93
CA ARG A 155 -8.07 10.56 -4.22
C ARG A 155 -7.52 11.98 -4.08
N THR A 156 -6.21 12.12 -3.90
CA THR A 156 -5.54 13.40 -3.65
C THR A 156 -4.85 13.95 -4.91
N GLY A 157 -4.49 13.09 -5.86
CA GLY A 157 -3.64 13.42 -7.00
C GLY A 157 -2.15 13.59 -6.64
N GLU A 158 -1.80 13.55 -5.35
CA GLU A 158 -0.43 13.68 -4.87
C GLU A 158 0.25 12.33 -4.78
N LYS A 159 1.55 12.27 -5.08
CA LYS A 159 2.28 11.01 -5.03
C LYS A 159 2.61 10.73 -3.58
N PRO A 160 2.10 9.65 -2.95
CA PRO A 160 2.36 9.42 -1.52
C PRO A 160 3.86 9.30 -1.24
N ARG A 161 4.62 8.78 -2.21
CA ARG A 161 6.06 8.60 -2.08
C ARG A 161 6.81 8.73 -3.42
N PRO A 162 7.69 9.73 -3.57
CA PRO A 162 8.55 9.86 -4.74
C PRO A 162 9.47 8.65 -4.91
N GLY A 163 9.59 8.13 -6.14
CA GLY A 163 10.50 7.02 -6.47
C GLY A 163 10.00 5.61 -6.17
N PHE A 164 8.76 5.45 -5.69
CA PHE A 164 8.12 4.17 -5.42
C PHE A 164 6.88 4.01 -6.30
N ALA A 165 6.55 2.78 -6.68
CA ALA A 165 5.31 2.48 -7.40
C ALA A 165 4.15 2.34 -6.41
N GLU A 166 2.95 2.79 -6.78
CA GLU A 166 1.76 2.58 -5.94
C GLU A 166 1.24 1.15 -6.03
N LEU A 167 1.37 0.52 -7.21
CA LEU A 167 1.02 -0.87 -7.44
C LEU A 167 2.28 -1.67 -7.73
N ARG A 168 2.46 -2.77 -6.99
CA ARG A 168 3.53 -3.73 -7.25
C ARG A 168 2.94 -5.09 -7.52
N MET A 169 3.56 -5.83 -8.44
CA MET A 169 3.12 -7.19 -8.71
C MET A 169 4.25 -8.09 -9.21
N LYS A 170 4.05 -9.39 -9.09
CA LYS A 170 4.94 -10.42 -9.61
C LYS A 170 4.12 -11.61 -10.12
N VAL A 171 4.48 -12.13 -11.29
CA VAL A 171 3.83 -13.29 -11.92
C VAL A 171 4.76 -14.51 -11.88
N ASN A 172 4.17 -15.68 -11.61
CA ASN A 172 4.83 -16.98 -11.76
C ASN A 172 4.45 -17.61 -13.10
N TRP A 173 5.31 -17.52 -14.11
CA TRP A 173 5.10 -18.10 -15.43
C TRP A 173 5.34 -19.62 -15.50
N GLY A 174 5.66 -20.27 -14.38
CA GLY A 174 5.77 -21.73 -14.34
C GLY A 174 4.41 -22.47 -14.29
N PHE A 175 3.31 -21.73 -14.15
CA PHE A 175 1.95 -22.29 -14.27
C PHE A 175 1.50 -22.33 -15.74
N ASN A 176 0.52 -23.19 -16.03
CA ASN A 176 -0.10 -23.27 -17.35
C ASN A 176 -1.11 -22.14 -17.53
N TRP A 177 -0.72 -21.08 -18.24
CA TRP A 177 -1.49 -19.85 -18.34
C TRP A 177 -2.29 -19.77 -19.64
N TYR A 178 -3.58 -19.49 -19.50
CA TYR A 178 -4.41 -19.01 -20.59
C TYR A 178 -4.31 -17.48 -20.68
N VAL A 179 -3.77 -16.99 -21.80
CA VAL A 179 -3.61 -15.56 -22.09
C VAL A 179 -4.63 -15.03 -23.11
N GLY A 180 -5.52 -15.90 -23.61
CA GLY A 180 -6.56 -15.58 -24.60
C GLY A 180 -7.81 -14.96 -24.00
N SER A 181 -8.77 -14.56 -24.85
CA SER A 181 -10.04 -13.91 -24.44
C SER A 181 -11.25 -14.83 -24.42
N GLY A 182 -11.05 -16.11 -24.68
CA GLY A 182 -12.09 -17.15 -24.65
C GLY A 182 -12.06 -17.97 -23.38
N GLN A 183 -12.45 -19.24 -23.48
CA GLN A 183 -12.49 -20.17 -22.37
C GLN A 183 -11.12 -20.87 -22.21
N PRO A 184 -10.49 -20.84 -21.02
CA PRO A 184 -9.30 -21.64 -20.74
C PRO A 184 -9.62 -23.15 -20.78
N ALA A 185 -8.63 -23.96 -21.13
CA ALA A 185 -8.71 -25.41 -20.96
C ALA A 185 -8.82 -25.80 -19.47
N PRO A 186 -9.31 -27.01 -19.13
CA PRO A 186 -9.49 -27.43 -17.74
C PRO A 186 -8.23 -27.39 -16.86
N ASP A 187 -7.04 -27.45 -17.46
CA ASP A 187 -5.73 -27.43 -16.82
C ASP A 187 -4.99 -26.09 -16.98
N GLU A 188 -5.66 -25.06 -17.49
CA GLU A 188 -5.13 -23.71 -17.62
C GLU A 188 -5.72 -22.77 -16.58
N TYR A 189 -4.90 -21.81 -16.15
CA TYR A 189 -5.34 -20.69 -15.32
C TYR A 189 -5.59 -19.47 -16.21
N ASP A 190 -6.78 -18.88 -16.13
CA ASP A 190 -7.07 -17.63 -16.83
C ASP A 190 -6.30 -16.47 -16.21
N LEU A 191 -5.34 -15.94 -16.97
CA LEU A 191 -4.48 -14.85 -16.51
C LEU A 191 -5.29 -13.58 -16.23
N PHE A 192 -6.34 -13.30 -17.00
CA PHE A 192 -7.17 -12.11 -16.77
C PHE A 192 -7.79 -12.14 -15.37
N SER A 193 -8.49 -13.23 -15.04
CA SER A 193 -9.18 -13.38 -13.76
C SER A 193 -8.21 -13.37 -12.57
N VAL A 194 -7.05 -14.02 -12.70
CA VAL A 194 -6.06 -14.04 -11.61
C VAL A 194 -5.44 -12.65 -11.41
N LEU A 195 -5.02 -11.96 -12.47
CA LEU A 195 -4.51 -10.59 -12.39
C LEU A 195 -5.55 -9.65 -11.79
N LEU A 196 -6.80 -9.72 -12.27
CA LEU A 196 -7.90 -8.90 -11.75
C LEU A 196 -8.08 -9.11 -10.25
N ARG A 197 -8.09 -10.36 -9.78
CA ARG A 197 -8.21 -10.67 -8.35
C ARG A 197 -7.08 -10.04 -7.54
N GLU A 198 -5.83 -10.21 -7.95
CA GLU A 198 -4.71 -9.69 -7.17
C GLU A 198 -4.61 -8.16 -7.24
N ILE A 199 -4.91 -7.55 -8.39
CA ILE A 199 -4.94 -6.08 -8.52
C ILE A 199 -6.06 -5.50 -7.65
N THR A 200 -7.25 -6.11 -7.59
CA THR A 200 -8.32 -5.67 -6.69
C THR A 200 -7.90 -5.68 -5.22
N ARG A 201 -7.09 -6.66 -4.81
CA ARG A 201 -6.49 -6.65 -3.46
C ARG A 201 -5.54 -5.47 -3.27
N ALA A 202 -4.68 -5.19 -4.26
CA ALA A 202 -3.78 -4.04 -4.24
C ALA A 202 -4.52 -2.69 -4.18
N LEU A 203 -5.72 -2.59 -4.77
CA LEU A 203 -6.57 -1.38 -4.70
C LEU A 203 -7.08 -1.07 -3.28
N GLY A 204 -6.94 -2.00 -2.32
CA GLY A 204 -7.33 -1.78 -0.94
C GLY A 204 -8.29 -2.82 -0.38
N VAL A 205 -8.73 -3.80 -1.19
CA VAL A 205 -9.53 -4.96 -0.73
C VAL A 205 -8.59 -6.00 -0.11
N THR A 206 -7.93 -5.61 0.96
CA THR A 206 -6.93 -6.41 1.68
C THR A 206 -7.11 -6.21 3.18
N THR A 207 -6.95 -7.29 3.94
CA THR A 207 -6.94 -7.21 5.40
C THR A 207 -5.53 -6.91 5.90
N LEU A 208 -5.43 -6.03 6.90
CA LEU A 208 -4.20 -5.81 7.67
C LEU A 208 -4.26 -6.51 9.02
N ALA A 209 -5.26 -7.35 9.25
CA ALA A 209 -5.36 -8.18 10.43
C ALA A 209 -4.64 -9.52 10.22
N ASN A 210 -3.90 -9.93 11.25
CA ASN A 210 -3.43 -11.30 11.40
C ASN A 210 -4.59 -12.21 11.83
N SER A 211 -4.38 -13.53 11.74
CA SER A 211 -5.37 -14.53 12.15
C SER A 211 -5.72 -14.50 13.64
N ASP A 212 -4.95 -13.79 14.46
CA ASP A 212 -5.19 -13.60 15.89
C ASP A 212 -5.91 -12.27 16.20
N GLY A 213 -6.29 -11.51 15.17
CA GLY A 213 -6.95 -10.20 15.28
C GLY A 213 -6.00 -9.03 15.52
N SER A 214 -4.70 -9.26 15.73
CA SER A 214 -3.71 -8.17 15.79
C SER A 214 -3.47 -7.55 14.41
N SER A 215 -2.99 -6.32 14.36
CA SER A 215 -2.57 -5.71 13.09
C SER A 215 -1.19 -6.21 12.66
N SER A 216 -1.01 -6.37 11.34
CA SER A 216 0.22 -6.87 10.71
C SER A 216 1.26 -5.78 10.45
N ILE A 217 0.89 -4.49 10.52
CA ILE A 217 1.76 -3.37 10.16
C ILE A 217 1.99 -2.36 11.28
N GLY A 218 1.29 -2.46 12.42
CA GLY A 218 1.42 -1.50 13.51
C GLY A 218 0.46 -1.80 14.65
N THR A 219 0.53 -1.02 15.74
CA THR A 219 -0.46 -1.15 16.82
C THR A 219 -1.78 -0.53 16.36
N SER A 220 -2.83 -1.34 16.27
CA SER A 220 -4.17 -0.90 15.86
C SER A 220 -4.18 -0.16 14.51
N ALA A 221 -3.38 -0.62 13.55
CA ALA A 221 -3.34 -0.10 12.18
C ALA A 221 -4.01 -1.10 11.23
N TYR A 222 -5.30 -0.89 10.94
CA TYR A 222 -6.10 -1.82 10.13
C TYR A 222 -6.48 -1.17 8.81
N SER A 223 -6.80 -1.93 7.76
CA SER A 223 -7.27 -1.31 6.51
C SER A 223 -8.69 -0.80 6.69
N VAL A 224 -9.11 0.17 5.88
CA VAL A 224 -10.53 0.53 5.80
C VAL A 224 -11.38 -0.70 5.43
N TRP A 225 -10.84 -1.64 4.66
CA TRP A 225 -11.51 -2.92 4.37
C TRP A 225 -11.83 -3.73 5.63
N ASP A 226 -10.93 -3.77 6.61
CA ASP A 226 -11.15 -4.47 7.88
C ASP A 226 -12.37 -3.93 8.65
N SER A 227 -12.76 -2.67 8.43
CA SER A 227 -13.94 -2.07 9.06
C SER A 227 -15.28 -2.64 8.55
N PHE A 228 -15.27 -3.31 7.40
CA PHE A 228 -16.45 -3.97 6.83
C PHE A 228 -16.55 -5.45 7.19
N LEU A 229 -15.54 -6.00 7.86
CA LEU A 229 -15.51 -7.43 8.16
C LEU A 229 -16.40 -7.75 9.36
N GLU A 230 -17.30 -8.71 9.18
CA GLU A 230 -18.18 -9.25 10.22
C GLU A 230 -18.19 -10.77 10.19
N THR A 231 -18.67 -11.39 11.27
CA THR A 231 -18.96 -12.83 11.26
C THR A 231 -20.20 -13.11 10.42
N GLY A 232 -20.41 -14.36 9.98
CA GLY A 232 -21.63 -14.76 9.27
C GLY A 232 -22.92 -14.59 10.08
N THR A 233 -22.82 -14.31 11.38
CA THR A 233 -23.92 -13.93 12.27
C THR A 233 -24.11 -12.41 12.43
N GLY A 234 -23.37 -11.58 11.70
CA GLY A 234 -23.45 -10.12 11.72
C GLY A 234 -22.75 -9.45 12.91
N VAL A 235 -21.73 -10.09 13.50
CA VAL A 235 -20.92 -9.46 14.55
C VAL A 235 -19.69 -8.80 13.92
N PRO A 236 -19.50 -7.47 14.03
CA PRO A 236 -18.30 -6.82 13.53
C PRO A 236 -17.05 -7.43 14.14
N LEU A 237 -16.05 -7.72 13.32
CA LEU A 237 -14.77 -8.26 13.80
C LEU A 237 -13.89 -7.17 14.40
N PHE A 238 -14.06 -5.93 13.97
CA PHE A 238 -13.34 -4.78 14.46
C PHE A 238 -14.30 -3.65 14.82
N VAL A 239 -13.98 -2.94 15.89
CA VAL A 239 -14.76 -1.79 16.38
C VAL A 239 -13.83 -0.64 16.70
N GLU A 240 -14.35 0.58 16.61
CA GLU A 240 -13.63 1.79 16.96
C GLU A 240 -13.87 2.15 18.42
N ASN A 241 -12.79 2.17 19.21
CA ASN A 241 -12.80 2.55 20.62
C ASN A 241 -11.93 3.81 20.79
N GLU A 242 -12.53 4.91 21.21
CA GLU A 242 -11.83 6.20 21.41
C GLU A 242 -11.02 6.66 20.18
N GLY A 243 -11.54 6.42 18.97
CA GLY A 243 -10.87 6.78 17.71
C GLY A 243 -9.82 5.77 17.24
N THR A 244 -9.69 4.63 17.92
CA THR A 244 -8.72 3.58 17.61
C THR A 244 -9.42 2.27 17.25
N PRO A 245 -9.16 1.68 16.08
CA PRO A 245 -9.70 0.38 15.73
C PRO A 245 -9.08 -0.73 16.59
N THR A 246 -9.92 -1.63 17.05
CA THR A 246 -9.55 -2.74 17.92
C THR A 246 -10.36 -3.98 17.55
N PHE A 247 -9.82 -5.16 17.83
CA PHE A 247 -10.58 -6.39 17.67
C PHE A 247 -11.80 -6.36 18.59
N SER A 248 -12.96 -6.72 18.04
CA SER A 248 -14.25 -6.61 18.72
C SER A 248 -14.28 -7.48 19.98
N PRO A 249 -14.73 -6.94 21.13
CA PRO A 249 -14.88 -7.74 22.36
C PRO A 249 -15.97 -8.81 22.23
N ASP A 250 -16.87 -8.67 21.25
CA ASP A 250 -17.94 -9.62 20.96
C ASP A 250 -17.50 -10.71 19.97
N ALA A 251 -16.33 -10.56 19.35
CA ALA A 251 -15.71 -11.53 18.46
C ALA A 251 -14.62 -12.34 19.17
N THR A 252 -14.22 -13.45 18.57
CA THR A 252 -13.15 -14.32 19.02
C THR A 252 -12.20 -14.64 17.86
N GLN A 253 -10.95 -15.01 18.16
CA GLN A 253 -10.00 -15.44 17.12
C GLN A 253 -10.50 -16.63 16.30
N ALA A 254 -11.36 -17.49 16.90
CA ALA A 254 -11.97 -18.60 16.19
C ALA A 254 -12.85 -18.12 15.02
N ASP A 255 -13.48 -16.94 15.15
CA ASP A 255 -14.34 -16.38 14.12
C ASP A 255 -13.54 -16.02 12.85
N LEU A 256 -12.28 -15.59 12.99
CA LEU A 256 -11.36 -15.34 11.86
C LEU A 256 -10.97 -16.62 11.10
N THR A 257 -11.21 -17.78 11.69
CA THR A 257 -10.84 -19.09 11.11
C THR A 257 -12.05 -19.96 10.74
N GLY A 258 -13.26 -19.43 10.83
CA GLY A 258 -14.48 -20.12 10.38
C GLY A 258 -15.55 -20.39 11.44
N ALA A 259 -15.38 -19.92 12.69
CA ALA A 259 -16.50 -19.94 13.64
C ALA A 259 -17.59 -18.91 13.25
N ARG A 260 -18.81 -19.10 13.78
CA ARG A 260 -19.99 -18.25 13.49
C ARG A 260 -20.22 -18.02 11.99
N ASP A 261 -20.22 -19.13 11.24
CA ASP A 261 -20.44 -19.15 9.79
C ASP A 261 -19.36 -18.41 8.97
N GLY A 262 -18.19 -18.16 9.58
CA GLY A 262 -17.02 -17.57 8.95
C GLY A 262 -17.02 -16.04 8.90
N VAL A 263 -16.12 -15.49 8.10
CA VAL A 263 -15.97 -14.04 7.88
C VAL A 263 -16.66 -13.64 6.59
N VAL A 264 -17.50 -12.60 6.66
CA VAL A 264 -18.25 -12.02 5.53
C VAL A 264 -18.00 -10.50 5.45
N PHE A 265 -18.39 -9.91 4.32
CA PHE A 265 -18.29 -8.49 3.99
C PHE A 265 -19.40 -8.08 3.02
#